data_AF-A0A9D0Z2L2-F1
#
_entry.id   AF-A0A9D0Z2L2-F1
#
_cell.length_a   1.000
_cell.length_b   1.000
_cell.length_c   1.000
_cell.angle_alpha   90.00
_cell.angle_beta   90.00
_cell.angle_gamma   90.00
#
_symmetry.space_group_name_H-M   'P 1'
#
loop_
_entity.id
_entity.type
_entity.pdbx_description
1 polymer ?
#
loop_
_entity_poly.entity_id
_entity_poly.type
_entity_poly.pdbx_seq_one_letter_code
_entity_poly.pdbx_strand_id
1 'polypeptide(L)'
;MEMTIRPMTGMEQMYCYTQSQQIMAVTGCIGHLRGDLDSTGKQFFSSWDDHQARLKTQEFKDEFNAVIHILRTDRTYGALLESRRALSNYCWAHSEALITAGNHDYGFRLDTADYTYMLRMNPDPGMYNIYCYCYQREWLDRHLQQAAKGIRFIDRHYNEKFRIADGEKVRIITPGNDYRDVRVRYIDDYHMETSAEWGNTLYHICEFAERFEERGCRDIFPLRSSLPDKCYSILESTGEMILITKGKKGYIPTGIPDENVTPREAANAANKAAGVTKAQEKAMLVGAMSGWDKPGADPKNYNENGEPIRSQKKDRGDAR
;
A
#
# COMPACT_ATOMS: atom_id res chain seq x y z
N MET A 1 21.78 15.67 -18.84
CA MET A 1 21.27 15.31 -17.50
C MET A 1 21.05 13.82 -17.49
N GLU A 2 21.61 13.11 -16.51
CA GLU A 2 21.38 11.67 -16.35
C GLU A 2 20.06 11.46 -15.62
N MET A 3 19.23 10.55 -16.13
CA MET A 3 17.93 10.23 -15.55
C MET A 3 17.67 8.73 -15.66
N THR A 4 16.94 8.18 -14.71
CA THR A 4 16.52 6.77 -14.76
C THR A 4 15.02 6.67 -14.62
N ILE A 5 14.36 5.90 -15.50
CA ILE A 5 12.93 5.64 -15.45
C ILE A 5 12.71 4.15 -15.20
N ARG A 6 11.87 3.82 -14.22
CA ARG A 6 11.47 2.44 -13.94
C ARG A 6 10.01 2.36 -13.49
N PRO A 7 9.37 1.18 -13.58
CA PRO A 7 8.09 0.94 -12.91
C PRO A 7 8.16 1.28 -11.41
N MET A 8 7.08 1.85 -10.89
CA MET A 8 6.91 2.07 -9.44
C MET A 8 6.69 0.74 -8.71
N THR A 9 7.24 0.62 -7.51
CA THR A 9 6.82 -0.42 -6.55
C THR A 9 5.40 -0.13 -6.05
N GLY A 10 4.70 -1.15 -5.53
CA GLY A 10 3.34 -0.97 -5.00
C GLY A 10 3.24 0.09 -3.89
N MET A 11 4.28 0.26 -3.07
CA MET A 11 4.34 1.31 -2.05
C MET A 11 4.49 2.71 -2.65
N GLU A 12 5.32 2.85 -3.69
CA GLU A 12 5.56 4.13 -4.38
C GLU A 12 4.32 4.64 -5.12
N GLN A 13 3.44 3.76 -5.60
CA GLN A 13 2.22 4.13 -6.32
C GLN A 13 1.31 5.07 -5.51
N MET A 14 1.37 5.04 -4.17
CA MET A 14 0.60 5.99 -3.35
C MET A 14 1.05 7.44 -3.56
N TYR A 15 2.30 7.67 -3.94
CA TYR A 15 2.93 8.99 -4.07
C TYR A 15 2.81 9.57 -5.48
N CYS A 16 1.95 9.00 -6.34
CA CYS A 16 1.51 9.64 -7.59
C CYS A 16 0.07 10.18 -7.51
N TYR A 17 -0.43 10.37 -6.28
CA TYR A 17 -1.72 10.98 -5.95
C TYR A 17 -1.52 12.04 -4.88
N THR A 18 -2.35 13.09 -4.88
CA THR A 18 -2.37 14.10 -3.80
C THR A 18 -2.56 13.42 -2.45
N GLN A 19 -1.65 13.71 -1.53
CA GLN A 19 -1.68 13.23 -0.15
C GLN A 19 -2.17 14.34 0.77
N SER A 20 -2.29 14.05 2.08
CA SER A 20 -2.49 15.12 3.05
C SER A 20 -1.29 16.07 3.12
N GLN A 21 -1.53 17.28 3.61
CA GLN A 21 -0.48 18.29 3.75
C GLN A 21 0.69 17.81 4.62
N GLN A 22 0.41 16.99 5.63
CA GLN A 22 1.39 16.40 6.53
C GLN A 22 2.31 15.44 5.79
N ILE A 23 1.75 14.50 5.02
CA ILE A 23 2.53 13.56 4.20
C ILE A 23 3.36 14.33 3.18
N MET A 24 2.74 15.27 2.45
CA MET A 24 3.42 16.06 1.42
C MET A 24 4.58 16.89 1.99
N ALA A 25 4.44 17.41 3.21
CA ALA A 25 5.50 18.13 3.90
C ALA A 25 6.68 17.22 4.27
N VAL A 26 6.43 16.03 4.85
CA VAL A 26 7.52 15.12 5.26
C VAL A 26 8.20 14.43 4.08
N THR A 27 7.50 14.24 2.97
CA THR A 27 8.08 13.66 1.73
C THR A 27 8.75 14.71 0.85
N GLY A 28 8.63 16.00 1.16
CA GLY A 28 9.15 17.07 0.30
C GLY A 28 8.45 17.16 -1.07
N CYS A 29 7.13 16.97 -1.11
CA CYS A 29 6.32 17.08 -2.33
C CYS A 29 6.23 18.55 -2.76
N ILE A 30 6.97 18.95 -3.79
CA ILE A 30 7.08 20.33 -4.25
C ILE A 30 5.74 20.80 -4.84
N GLY A 31 5.16 19.95 -5.67
CA GLY A 31 3.94 20.21 -6.41
C GLY A 31 3.74 19.10 -7.43
N HIS A 32 2.75 19.27 -8.29
CA HIS A 32 2.59 18.37 -9.41
C HIS A 32 2.14 19.08 -10.67
N LEU A 33 2.57 18.54 -11.80
CA LEU A 33 2.03 18.86 -13.11
C LEU A 33 0.94 17.86 -13.46
N ARG A 34 -0.16 18.32 -14.02
CA ARG A 34 -1.11 17.48 -14.76
C ARG A 34 -1.20 17.98 -16.19
N GLY A 35 -1.29 17.07 -17.15
CA GLY A 35 -1.36 17.43 -18.56
C GLY A 35 -2.09 16.40 -19.42
N ASP A 36 -2.49 16.83 -20.59
CA ASP A 36 -3.17 16.04 -21.62
C ASP A 36 -2.54 16.28 -23.00
N LEU A 37 -2.75 15.32 -23.89
CA LEU A 37 -2.19 15.31 -25.24
C LEU A 37 -3.22 15.74 -26.31
N ASP A 38 -4.17 16.61 -25.97
CA ASP A 38 -5.22 17.14 -26.84
C ASP A 38 -6.07 16.08 -27.57
N SER A 39 -7.03 16.53 -28.38
CA SER A 39 -7.89 15.61 -29.15
C SER A 39 -7.11 14.88 -30.25
N THR A 40 -6.12 15.53 -30.85
CA THR A 40 -5.28 14.98 -31.94
C THR A 40 -4.18 14.04 -31.45
N GLY A 41 -3.88 14.06 -30.14
CA GLY A 41 -2.80 13.27 -29.55
C GLY A 41 -1.42 13.89 -29.76
N LYS A 42 -1.30 15.17 -30.11
CA LYS A 42 -0.02 15.76 -30.57
C LYS A 42 0.40 17.01 -29.79
N GLN A 43 -0.54 17.87 -29.41
CA GLN A 43 -0.22 19.03 -28.59
C GLN A 43 -0.26 18.64 -27.12
N PHE A 44 0.47 19.38 -26.28
CA PHE A 44 0.54 19.09 -24.86
C PHE A 44 0.17 20.32 -24.07
N PHE A 45 -0.90 20.18 -23.30
CA PHE A 45 -1.39 21.19 -22.40
C PHE A 45 -1.12 20.73 -20.98
N SER A 46 -0.72 21.66 -20.12
CA SER A 46 -0.42 21.32 -18.73
C SER A 46 -0.78 22.46 -17.78
N SER A 47 -1.01 22.08 -16.54
CA SER A 47 -1.21 22.98 -15.40
C SER A 47 -0.38 22.48 -14.22
N TRP A 48 -0.12 23.37 -13.27
CA TRP A 48 0.69 23.11 -12.10
C TRP A 48 -0.09 23.42 -10.83
N ASP A 49 0.01 22.55 -9.84
CA ASP A 49 -0.52 22.76 -8.49
C ASP A 49 0.64 22.73 -7.48
N ASP A 50 0.78 23.78 -6.67
CA ASP A 50 1.79 23.89 -5.63
C ASP A 50 1.37 23.11 -4.37
N HIS A 51 2.31 22.35 -3.79
CA HIS A 51 2.10 21.61 -2.53
C HIS A 51 3.02 22.14 -1.42
N GLN A 52 4.34 22.13 -1.67
CA GLN A 52 5.35 22.76 -0.80
C GLN A 52 6.02 23.89 -1.58
N ALA A 53 5.31 24.99 -1.80
CA ALA A 53 5.74 26.11 -2.64
C ALA A 53 7.15 26.64 -2.29
N ARG A 54 7.54 26.58 -1.00
CA ARG A 54 8.89 26.94 -0.52
C ARG A 54 10.02 26.13 -1.15
N LEU A 55 9.73 24.92 -1.65
CA LEU A 55 10.71 24.02 -2.28
C LEU A 55 10.79 24.23 -3.80
N LYS A 56 9.92 25.03 -4.40
CA LYS A 56 9.90 25.33 -5.84
C LYS A 56 10.92 26.41 -6.19
N THR A 57 12.19 26.09 -5.97
CA THR A 57 13.32 26.98 -6.22
C THR A 57 13.55 27.20 -7.71
N GLN A 58 14.44 28.11 -8.09
CA GLN A 58 14.76 28.33 -9.50
C GLN A 58 15.49 27.13 -10.09
N GLU A 59 16.38 26.52 -9.32
CA GLU A 59 17.12 25.31 -9.69
C GLU A 59 16.17 24.16 -10.01
N PHE A 60 15.14 23.94 -9.15
CA PHE A 60 14.10 22.96 -9.43
C PHE A 60 13.34 23.27 -10.72
N LYS A 61 12.98 24.54 -10.96
CA LYS A 61 12.22 24.92 -12.16
C LYS A 61 13.02 24.68 -13.43
N ASP A 62 14.31 25.02 -13.42
CA ASP A 62 15.21 24.85 -14.56
C ASP A 62 15.41 23.36 -14.87
N GLU A 63 15.64 22.54 -13.84
CA GLU A 63 15.72 21.10 -13.99
C GLU A 63 14.40 20.48 -14.47
N PHE A 64 13.28 20.85 -13.85
CA PHE A 64 11.96 20.32 -14.22
C PHE A 64 11.60 20.65 -15.67
N ASN A 65 11.91 21.86 -16.14
CA ASN A 65 11.74 22.23 -17.54
C ASN A 65 12.59 21.36 -18.46
N ALA A 66 13.83 21.04 -18.08
CA ALA A 66 14.69 20.13 -18.82
C ALA A 66 14.13 18.69 -18.82
N VAL A 67 13.65 18.17 -17.69
CA VAL A 67 13.01 16.85 -17.59
C VAL A 67 11.80 16.76 -18.52
N ILE A 68 10.87 17.73 -18.45
CA ILE A 68 9.70 17.75 -19.32
C ILE A 68 10.11 17.88 -20.79
N HIS A 69 11.12 18.69 -21.12
CA HIS A 69 11.62 18.77 -22.49
C HIS A 69 12.14 17.41 -22.99
N ILE A 70 12.98 16.73 -22.20
CA ILE A 70 13.54 15.41 -22.55
C ILE A 70 12.43 14.39 -22.72
N LEU A 71 11.44 14.33 -21.82
CA LEU A 71 10.27 13.44 -21.95
C LEU A 71 9.47 13.69 -23.23
N ARG A 72 9.55 14.90 -23.82
CA ARG A 72 8.84 15.25 -25.06
C ARG A 72 9.63 14.97 -26.33
N THR A 73 10.96 14.96 -26.27
CA THR A 73 11.79 15.01 -27.48
C THR A 73 12.81 13.88 -27.58
N ASP A 74 13.29 13.35 -26.46
CA ASP A 74 14.38 12.37 -26.45
C ASP A 74 13.87 10.93 -26.55
N ARG A 75 14.19 10.29 -27.66
CA ARG A 75 13.81 8.90 -27.95
C ARG A 75 14.53 7.89 -27.05
N THR A 76 15.65 8.25 -26.45
CA THR A 76 16.37 7.41 -25.47
C THR A 76 15.48 7.09 -24.27
N TYR A 77 14.64 8.04 -23.87
CA TYR A 77 13.64 7.91 -22.80
C TYR A 77 12.23 7.65 -23.34
N GLY A 78 12.13 7.18 -24.58
CA GLY A 78 10.87 6.82 -25.24
C GLY A 78 10.07 7.99 -25.81
N ALA A 79 10.53 9.24 -25.65
CA ALA A 79 9.79 10.45 -26.04
C ALA A 79 8.31 10.40 -25.58
N LEU A 80 8.12 10.00 -24.31
CA LEU A 80 6.82 9.65 -23.71
C LEU A 80 5.72 10.68 -23.96
N LEU A 81 6.07 11.96 -24.00
CA LEU A 81 5.14 13.09 -24.14
C LEU A 81 5.20 13.75 -25.52
N GLU A 82 5.83 13.10 -26.52
CA GLU A 82 5.83 13.54 -27.93
C GLU A 82 4.40 13.47 -28.50
N SER A 83 3.69 12.38 -28.21
CA SER A 83 2.32 12.14 -28.69
C SER A 83 1.60 11.11 -27.83
N ARG A 84 0.26 11.08 -27.87
CA ARG A 84 -0.53 10.05 -27.18
C ARG A 84 -0.12 8.66 -27.63
N ARG A 85 0.22 8.48 -28.91
CA ARG A 85 0.72 7.19 -29.44
C ARG A 85 2.03 6.76 -28.79
N ALA A 86 2.98 7.67 -28.59
CA ALA A 86 4.24 7.36 -27.92
C ALA A 86 4.00 6.95 -26.46
N LEU A 87 3.17 7.72 -25.74
CA LEU A 87 2.73 7.40 -24.39
C LEU A 87 2.07 6.02 -24.30
N SER A 88 1.08 5.75 -25.16
CA SER A 88 0.36 4.48 -25.18
C SER A 88 1.28 3.30 -25.45
N ASN A 89 2.17 3.42 -26.45
CA ASN A 89 3.14 2.37 -26.76
C ASN A 89 4.05 2.07 -25.57
N TYR A 90 4.52 3.11 -24.87
CA TYR A 90 5.37 2.92 -23.70
C TYR A 90 4.60 2.27 -22.54
N CYS A 91 3.39 2.72 -22.23
CA CYS A 91 2.54 2.11 -21.20
C CYS A 91 2.28 0.62 -21.50
N TRP A 92 1.84 0.28 -22.71
CA TRP A 92 1.52 -1.10 -23.07
C TRP A 92 2.74 -2.02 -23.11
N ALA A 93 3.92 -1.48 -23.40
CA ALA A 93 5.18 -2.23 -23.33
C ALA A 93 5.60 -2.55 -21.87
N HIS A 94 5.05 -1.86 -20.88
CA HIS A 94 5.37 -2.02 -19.45
C HIS A 94 4.12 -2.39 -18.65
N SER A 95 3.53 -3.55 -18.96
CA SER A 95 2.35 -4.06 -18.26
C SER A 95 2.56 -4.21 -16.74
N GLU A 96 3.79 -4.40 -16.29
CA GLU A 96 4.20 -4.46 -14.88
C GLU A 96 4.07 -3.10 -14.16
N ALA A 97 3.96 -1.99 -14.89
CA ALA A 97 3.75 -0.66 -14.32
C ALA A 97 2.26 -0.32 -14.12
N LEU A 98 1.33 -1.22 -14.48
CA LEU A 98 -0.10 -1.01 -14.33
C LEU A 98 -0.50 -0.88 -12.84
N ILE A 99 -1.09 0.26 -12.46
CA ILE A 99 -1.53 0.55 -11.09
C ILE A 99 -2.93 -0.03 -10.84
N THR A 100 -3.87 0.27 -11.72
CA THR A 100 -5.26 -0.24 -11.62
C THR A 100 -5.75 -0.69 -12.98
N ALA A 101 -6.20 -1.93 -13.07
CA ALA A 101 -6.66 -2.53 -14.33
C ALA A 101 -7.89 -1.82 -14.92
N GLY A 102 -8.77 -1.25 -14.08
CA GLY A 102 -9.99 -0.60 -14.54
C GLY A 102 -9.79 0.80 -15.17
N ASN A 103 -8.76 1.54 -14.76
CA ASN A 103 -8.52 2.91 -15.23
C ASN A 103 -7.36 3.01 -16.24
N HIS A 104 -6.63 1.91 -16.50
CA HIS A 104 -5.42 1.91 -17.34
C HIS A 104 -4.35 2.92 -16.93
N ASP A 105 -4.23 3.23 -15.63
CA ASP A 105 -3.16 4.09 -15.12
C ASP A 105 -1.87 3.28 -14.95
N TYR A 106 -0.76 3.80 -15.48
CA TYR A 106 0.58 3.23 -15.36
C TYR A 106 1.48 4.14 -14.52
N GLY A 107 2.26 3.56 -13.62
CA GLY A 107 3.11 4.27 -12.66
C GLY A 107 4.59 4.07 -12.93
N PHE A 108 5.30 5.17 -13.22
CA PHE A 108 6.75 5.17 -13.39
C PHE A 108 7.42 6.16 -12.45
N ARG A 109 8.50 5.72 -11.82
CA ARG A 109 9.39 6.60 -11.07
C ARG A 109 10.53 7.03 -11.98
N LEU A 110 10.72 8.34 -12.08
CA LEU A 110 11.88 8.96 -12.72
C LEU A 110 12.73 9.62 -11.64
N ASP A 111 14.02 9.31 -11.61
CA ASP A 111 14.97 9.92 -10.68
C ASP A 111 16.04 10.73 -11.44
N THR A 112 16.37 11.90 -10.89
CA THR A 112 17.56 12.70 -11.20
C THR A 112 18.49 12.70 -9.98
N ALA A 113 19.51 13.54 -9.95
CA ALA A 113 20.41 13.65 -8.80
C ALA A 113 19.65 14.04 -7.52
N ASP A 114 18.86 15.10 -7.57
CA ASP A 114 18.24 15.71 -6.39
C ASP A 114 16.72 15.51 -6.30
N TYR A 115 16.07 15.14 -7.40
CA TYR A 115 14.61 15.06 -7.48
C TYR A 115 14.10 13.70 -7.95
N THR A 116 12.88 13.40 -7.49
CA THR A 116 12.10 12.24 -7.93
C THR A 116 10.78 12.71 -8.51
N TYR A 117 10.43 12.15 -9.68
CA TYR A 117 9.20 12.44 -10.40
C TYR A 117 8.36 11.17 -10.48
N MET A 118 7.22 11.18 -9.79
CA MET A 118 6.26 10.09 -9.79
C MET A 118 5.25 10.33 -10.92
N LEU A 119 5.45 9.63 -12.04
CA LEU A 119 4.67 9.75 -13.26
C LEU A 119 3.51 8.75 -13.24
N ARG A 120 2.27 9.26 -13.17
CA ARG A 120 1.06 8.47 -13.45
C ARG A 120 0.57 8.81 -14.84
N MET A 121 0.61 7.83 -15.74
CA MET A 121 0.26 8.01 -17.15
C MET A 121 -0.99 7.23 -17.52
N ASN A 122 -1.86 7.85 -18.31
CA ASN A 122 -3.08 7.26 -18.81
C ASN A 122 -3.11 7.33 -20.35
N PRO A 123 -3.17 6.19 -21.06
CA PRO A 123 -3.12 6.16 -22.52
C PRO A 123 -4.44 6.56 -23.20
N ASP A 124 -5.53 6.66 -22.44
CA ASP A 124 -6.87 6.78 -23.02
C ASP A 124 -7.17 8.21 -23.51
N PRO A 125 -7.81 8.38 -24.67
CA PRO A 125 -8.23 9.69 -25.16
C PRO A 125 -9.25 10.35 -24.22
N GLY A 126 -9.14 11.66 -24.04
CA GLY A 126 -10.05 12.46 -23.20
C GLY A 126 -9.72 12.42 -21.70
N MET A 127 -8.71 11.66 -21.29
CA MET A 127 -8.16 11.68 -19.93
C MET A 127 -7.02 12.69 -19.80
N TYR A 128 -6.71 13.09 -18.57
CA TYR A 128 -5.38 13.64 -18.29
C TYR A 128 -4.35 12.54 -18.49
N ASN A 129 -3.57 12.66 -19.57
CA ASN A 129 -2.63 11.63 -19.97
C ASN A 129 -1.42 11.52 -19.03
N ILE A 130 -1.10 12.56 -18.27
CA ILE A 130 -0.02 12.52 -17.28
C ILE A 130 -0.34 13.32 -16.02
N TYR A 131 0.02 12.74 -14.89
CA TYR A 131 0.32 13.44 -13.65
C TYR A 131 1.78 13.20 -13.30
N CYS A 132 2.51 14.25 -12.94
CA CYS A 132 3.91 14.21 -12.56
C CYS A 132 4.07 14.89 -11.20
N TYR A 133 4.11 14.09 -10.14
CA TYR A 133 4.33 14.57 -8.77
C TYR A 133 5.84 14.70 -8.53
N CYS A 134 6.26 15.88 -8.11
CA CYS A 134 7.67 16.25 -8.00
C CYS A 134 8.09 16.28 -6.53
N TYR A 135 9.15 15.56 -6.18
CA TYR A 135 9.63 15.40 -4.82
C TYR A 135 11.11 15.73 -4.70
N GLN A 136 11.51 16.24 -3.53
CA GLN A 136 12.89 16.14 -3.08
C GLN A 136 13.26 14.67 -2.87
N ARG A 137 14.24 14.15 -3.63
CA ARG A 137 14.54 12.73 -3.71
C ARG A 137 14.92 12.14 -2.35
N GLU A 138 15.87 12.77 -1.66
CA GLU A 138 16.37 12.29 -0.37
C GLU A 138 15.25 12.22 0.69
N TRP A 139 14.31 13.17 0.65
CA TRP A 139 13.22 13.23 1.61
C TRP A 139 12.21 12.11 1.36
N LEU A 140 11.82 11.92 0.10
CA LEU A 140 10.91 10.84 -0.29
C LEU A 140 11.52 9.47 -0.02
N ASP A 141 12.78 9.24 -0.40
CA ASP A 141 13.46 7.96 -0.20
C ASP A 141 13.61 7.61 1.29
N ARG A 142 13.98 8.60 2.11
CA ARG A 142 14.03 8.43 3.57
C ARG A 142 12.65 8.08 4.12
N HIS A 143 11.60 8.78 3.69
CA HIS A 143 10.23 8.51 4.12
C HIS A 143 9.78 7.10 3.74
N LEU A 144 9.95 6.69 2.48
CA LEU A 144 9.61 5.36 1.98
C LEU A 144 10.36 4.26 2.76
N GLN A 145 11.65 4.48 3.05
CA GLN A 145 12.45 3.55 3.83
C GLN A 145 11.93 3.38 5.26
N GLN A 146 11.51 4.46 5.92
CA GLN A 146 10.94 4.36 7.27
C GLN A 146 9.53 3.75 7.24
N ALA A 147 8.69 4.18 6.30
CA ALA A 147 7.32 3.67 6.12
C ALA A 147 7.31 2.15 5.89
N ALA A 148 8.30 1.61 5.18
CA ALA A 148 8.46 0.17 4.95
C ALA A 148 8.65 -0.66 6.24
N LYS A 149 9.07 -0.03 7.35
CA LYS A 149 9.16 -0.70 8.67
C LYS A 149 7.79 -0.93 9.31
N GLY A 150 6.76 -0.28 8.80
CA GLY A 150 5.39 -0.38 9.27
C GLY A 150 5.07 0.53 10.44
N ILE A 151 3.80 0.94 10.49
CA ILE A 151 3.21 1.84 11.48
C ILE A 151 2.96 1.05 12.76
N ARG A 152 3.47 1.58 13.89
CA ARG A 152 3.40 0.93 15.20
C ARG A 152 2.10 1.25 15.92
N PHE A 153 1.38 0.23 16.36
CA PHE A 153 0.27 0.36 17.30
C PHE A 153 0.71 -0.12 18.68
N ILE A 154 0.40 0.67 19.71
CA ILE A 154 0.78 0.41 21.10
C ILE A 154 -0.44 0.35 22.02
N ASP A 155 -0.27 -0.23 23.21
CA ASP A 155 -1.18 -0.04 24.33
C ASP A 155 -0.79 1.18 25.20
N ARG A 156 -1.59 1.53 26.23
CA ARG A 156 -1.27 2.60 27.19
C ARG A 156 0.05 2.43 27.95
N HIS A 157 0.58 1.21 27.98
CA HIS A 157 1.82 0.86 28.68
C HIS A 157 3.03 0.90 27.74
N TYR A 158 2.88 1.46 26.54
CA TYR A 158 3.91 1.56 25.50
C TYR A 158 4.37 0.21 24.94
N ASN A 159 3.62 -0.87 25.18
CA ASN A 159 3.92 -2.15 24.56
C ASN A 159 3.42 -2.15 23.11
N GLU A 160 4.29 -2.55 22.19
CA GLU A 160 3.91 -2.76 20.79
C GLU A 160 2.91 -3.93 20.69
N LYS A 161 1.70 -3.63 20.20
CA LYS A 161 0.67 -4.63 19.92
C LYS A 161 0.94 -5.31 18.58
N PHE A 162 1.12 -4.50 17.54
CA PHE A 162 1.42 -4.96 16.18
C PHE A 162 1.97 -3.82 15.32
N ARG A 163 2.44 -4.18 14.13
CA ARG A 163 2.75 -3.26 13.03
C ARG A 163 1.92 -3.54 11.80
N ILE A 164 1.60 -2.49 11.06
CA ILE A 164 0.86 -2.56 9.80
C ILE A 164 1.60 -1.79 8.70
N ALA A 165 1.52 -2.25 7.45
CA ALA A 165 2.18 -1.55 6.34
C ALA A 165 1.51 -0.20 6.05
N ASP A 166 2.27 0.75 5.52
CA ASP A 166 1.74 2.06 5.12
C ASP A 166 0.61 1.90 4.09
N GLY A 167 -0.52 2.56 4.33
CA GLY A 167 -1.67 2.52 3.45
C GLY A 167 -2.66 1.37 3.69
N GLU A 168 -2.37 0.43 4.58
CA GLU A 168 -3.32 -0.63 4.95
C GLU A 168 -4.39 -0.14 5.95
N LYS A 169 -5.35 -1.03 6.26
CA LYS A 169 -6.46 -0.73 7.17
C LYS A 169 -6.31 -1.45 8.50
N VAL A 170 -6.72 -0.81 9.57
CA VAL A 170 -6.99 -1.46 10.85
C VAL A 170 -8.51 -1.56 11.06
N ARG A 171 -8.95 -2.60 11.76
CA ARG A 171 -10.32 -2.73 12.25
C ARG A 171 -10.35 -2.36 13.72
N ILE A 172 -11.22 -1.41 14.08
CA ILE A 172 -11.50 -1.00 15.45
C ILE A 172 -12.85 -1.56 15.84
N ILE A 173 -12.90 -2.37 16.90
CA ILE A 173 -14.14 -2.86 17.50
C ILE A 173 -14.62 -1.86 18.54
N THR A 174 -15.78 -1.28 18.30
CA THR A 174 -16.40 -0.26 19.14
C THR A 174 -16.99 -0.88 20.44
N PRO A 175 -17.34 -0.06 21.44
CA PRO A 175 -18.01 -0.55 22.65
C PRO A 175 -19.29 -1.35 22.37
N GLY A 176 -20.00 -1.03 21.28
CA GLY A 176 -21.24 -1.67 20.85
C GLY A 176 -21.08 -2.98 20.08
N ASN A 177 -19.85 -3.50 19.92
CA ASN A 177 -19.49 -4.65 19.07
C ASN A 177 -19.60 -4.42 17.55
N ASP A 178 -20.00 -3.24 17.10
CA ASP A 178 -19.81 -2.84 15.71
C ASP A 178 -18.33 -2.53 15.44
N TYR A 179 -17.95 -2.48 14.17
CA TYR A 179 -16.58 -2.19 13.77
C TYR A 179 -16.46 -1.00 12.84
N ARG A 180 -15.27 -0.39 12.82
CA ARG A 180 -14.87 0.63 11.86
C ARG A 180 -13.54 0.23 11.25
N ASP A 181 -13.47 0.27 9.92
CA ASP A 181 -12.24 0.02 9.19
C ASP A 181 -11.63 1.36 8.78
N VAL A 182 -10.39 1.57 9.20
CA VAL A 182 -9.72 2.87 9.08
C VAL A 182 -8.40 2.65 8.37
N ARG A 183 -8.17 3.40 7.28
CA ARG A 183 -6.87 3.38 6.58
C ARG A 183 -5.85 4.14 7.41
N VAL A 184 -4.62 3.66 7.48
CA VAL A 184 -3.55 4.27 8.26
C VAL A 184 -2.38 4.63 7.35
N ARG A 185 -1.87 5.85 7.48
CA ARG A 185 -0.72 6.36 6.76
C ARG A 185 0.42 6.75 7.69
N TYR A 186 1.62 6.39 7.30
CA TYR A 186 2.85 6.71 8.03
C TYR A 186 3.19 8.20 7.84
N ILE A 187 3.56 8.87 8.93
CA ILE A 187 4.10 10.24 8.89
C ILE A 187 5.54 10.20 9.37
N ASP A 188 5.74 9.74 10.61
CA ASP A 188 7.03 9.45 11.24
C ASP A 188 6.88 8.33 12.30
N ASP A 189 7.93 8.05 13.08
CA ASP A 189 7.94 6.98 14.08
C ASP A 189 6.91 7.17 15.23
N TYR A 190 6.38 8.38 15.39
CA TYR A 190 5.48 8.78 16.47
C TYR A 190 4.14 9.31 15.97
N HIS A 191 4.01 9.62 14.69
CA HIS A 191 2.81 10.16 14.08
C HIS A 191 2.27 9.27 12.97
N MET A 192 0.94 9.14 12.96
CA MET A 192 0.22 8.49 11.89
C MET A 192 -1.00 9.30 11.51
N GLU A 193 -1.40 9.20 10.25
CA GLU A 193 -2.67 9.71 9.78
C GLU A 193 -3.66 8.56 9.62
N THR A 194 -4.87 8.75 10.14
CA THR A 194 -5.97 7.82 9.92
C THR A 194 -7.01 8.45 9.01
N SER A 195 -7.48 7.71 8.01
CA SER A 195 -8.57 8.12 7.12
C SER A 195 -9.82 7.28 7.37
N ALA A 196 -10.91 7.97 7.71
CA ALA A 196 -12.25 7.40 7.84
C ALA A 196 -13.23 8.14 6.91
N GLU A 197 -14.50 7.72 6.89
CA GLU A 197 -15.54 8.32 6.03
C GLU A 197 -15.66 9.85 6.15
N TRP A 198 -15.38 10.40 7.33
CA TRP A 198 -15.55 11.82 7.65
C TRP A 198 -14.28 12.65 7.51
N GLY A 199 -13.20 12.06 6.97
CA GLY A 199 -11.94 12.75 6.71
C GLY A 199 -10.73 12.11 7.38
N ASN A 200 -9.62 12.85 7.33
CA ASN A 200 -8.33 12.43 7.88
C ASN A 200 -8.13 13.00 9.27
N THR A 201 -7.42 12.26 10.13
CA THR A 201 -7.01 12.73 11.45
C THR A 201 -5.57 12.33 11.70
N LEU A 202 -4.74 13.32 12.06
CA LEU A 202 -3.38 13.11 12.52
C LEU A 202 -3.40 12.72 13.99
N TYR A 203 -2.64 11.71 14.35
CA TYR A 203 -2.46 11.26 15.72
C TYR A 203 -0.98 11.13 16.06
N HIS A 204 -0.62 11.56 17.25
CA HIS A 204 0.52 10.95 17.94
C HIS A 204 0.11 9.53 18.39
N ILE A 205 1.00 8.54 18.30
CA ILE A 205 0.66 7.13 18.63
C ILE A 205 0.14 6.95 20.06
N CYS A 206 0.64 7.74 21.03
CA CYS A 206 0.15 7.70 22.41
C CYS A 206 -1.25 8.30 22.53
N GLU A 207 -1.51 9.44 21.87
CA GLU A 207 -2.83 10.07 21.85
C GLU A 207 -3.88 9.11 21.26
N PHE A 208 -3.52 8.39 20.20
CA PHE A 208 -4.40 7.37 19.64
C PHE A 208 -4.71 6.27 20.65
N ALA A 209 -3.69 5.75 21.35
CA ALA A 209 -3.86 4.69 22.35
C ALA A 209 -4.74 5.14 23.53
N GLU A 210 -4.52 6.36 24.04
CA GLU A 210 -5.33 6.96 25.11
C GLU A 210 -6.79 7.12 24.66
N ARG A 211 -7.03 7.74 23.49
CA ARG A 211 -8.39 7.92 22.97
C ARG A 211 -9.09 6.60 22.67
N PHE A 212 -8.37 5.57 22.24
CA PHE A 212 -8.92 4.24 22.02
C PHE A 212 -9.47 3.66 23.33
N GLU A 213 -8.75 3.80 24.43
CA GLU A 213 -9.17 3.33 25.76
C GLU A 213 -10.28 4.19 26.37
N GLU A 214 -10.17 5.51 26.31
CA GLU A 214 -11.18 6.45 26.82
C GLU A 214 -12.55 6.24 26.17
N ARG A 215 -12.56 5.90 24.87
CA ARG A 215 -13.79 5.58 24.13
C ARG A 215 -14.34 4.20 24.47
N GLY A 216 -13.63 3.39 25.24
CA GLY A 216 -14.01 2.01 25.58
C GLY A 216 -13.98 1.05 24.39
N CYS A 217 -13.18 1.33 23.36
CA CYS A 217 -13.04 0.42 22.22
C CYS A 217 -12.52 -0.94 22.70
N ARG A 218 -13.14 -2.02 22.20
CA ARG A 218 -12.91 -3.38 22.71
C ARG A 218 -11.66 -4.02 22.14
N ASP A 219 -11.39 -3.78 20.85
CA ASP A 219 -10.26 -4.39 20.17
C ASP A 219 -9.81 -3.55 18.95
N ILE A 220 -8.56 -3.75 18.54
CA ILE A 220 -7.99 -3.19 17.33
C ILE A 220 -6.97 -4.16 16.73
N PHE A 221 -7.08 -4.41 15.43
CA PHE A 221 -6.16 -5.32 14.74
C PHE A 221 -5.99 -4.98 13.25
N PRO A 222 -4.90 -5.44 12.60
CA PRO A 222 -4.67 -5.27 11.18
C PRO A 222 -5.74 -5.95 10.30
N LEU A 223 -6.16 -5.28 9.24
CA LEU A 223 -6.84 -5.86 8.09
C LEU A 223 -5.88 -5.85 6.90
N ARG A 224 -4.99 -6.85 6.88
CA ARG A 224 -3.95 -6.95 5.85
C ARG A 224 -4.57 -7.21 4.49
N SER A 225 -4.11 -6.47 3.50
CA SER A 225 -4.42 -6.65 2.08
C SER A 225 -3.82 -7.94 1.53
N SER A 226 -2.74 -8.43 2.14
CA SER A 226 -2.13 -9.72 1.82
C SER A 226 -2.97 -10.94 2.20
N LEU A 227 -4.07 -10.75 2.94
CA LEU A 227 -4.99 -11.82 3.31
C LEU A 227 -6.25 -11.79 2.43
N PRO A 228 -6.72 -12.95 1.96
CA PRO A 228 -7.97 -13.04 1.21
C PRO A 228 -9.16 -12.68 2.10
N ASP A 229 -10.29 -12.28 1.51
CA ASP A 229 -11.49 -11.98 2.30
C ASP A 229 -12.09 -13.24 2.95
N LYS A 230 -11.93 -14.39 2.29
CA LYS A 230 -12.37 -15.70 2.76
C LYS A 230 -11.35 -16.77 2.38
N CYS A 231 -11.21 -17.78 3.22
CA CYS A 231 -10.51 -19.02 2.87
C CYS A 231 -11.16 -20.21 3.57
N TYR A 232 -10.80 -21.41 3.13
CA TYR A 232 -11.21 -22.66 3.75
C TYR A 232 -10.04 -23.28 4.51
N SER A 233 -10.32 -23.97 5.61
CA SER A 233 -9.32 -24.77 6.32
C SER A 233 -10.00 -25.95 7.01
N ILE A 234 -9.30 -26.60 7.93
CA ILE A 234 -9.79 -27.72 8.72
C ILE A 234 -9.67 -27.40 10.20
N LEU A 235 -10.71 -27.72 10.95
CA LEU A 235 -10.65 -27.66 12.40
C LEU A 235 -9.85 -28.85 12.95
N GLU A 236 -8.75 -28.58 13.65
CA GLU A 236 -7.83 -29.64 14.11
C GLU A 236 -8.49 -30.65 15.06
N SER A 237 -9.49 -30.23 15.84
CA SER A 237 -10.17 -31.10 16.80
C SER A 237 -11.16 -32.07 16.17
N THR A 238 -11.84 -31.70 15.07
CA THR A 238 -12.90 -32.52 14.46
C THR A 238 -12.57 -33.03 13.07
N GLY A 239 -11.58 -32.44 12.39
CA GLY A 239 -11.29 -32.74 10.99
C GLY A 239 -12.29 -32.13 10.01
N GLU A 240 -13.26 -31.32 10.47
CA GLU A 240 -14.27 -30.71 9.63
C GLU A 240 -13.74 -29.54 8.81
N MET A 241 -14.29 -29.37 7.60
CA MET A 241 -14.02 -28.21 6.76
C MET A 241 -14.71 -26.96 7.32
N ILE A 242 -13.94 -25.88 7.39
CA ILE A 242 -14.37 -24.61 7.96
C ILE A 242 -14.12 -23.46 6.99
N LEU A 243 -15.04 -22.51 6.96
CA LEU A 243 -14.93 -21.24 6.26
C LEU A 243 -14.47 -20.17 7.26
N ILE A 244 -13.38 -19.49 6.92
CA ILE A 244 -12.82 -18.38 7.69
C ILE A 244 -13.05 -17.09 6.92
N THR A 245 -13.52 -16.05 7.60
CA THR A 245 -13.70 -14.70 7.03
C THR A 245 -12.73 -13.72 7.69
N LYS A 246 -11.99 -12.96 6.89
CA LYS A 246 -10.98 -12.01 7.36
C LYS A 246 -11.57 -10.99 8.33
N GLY A 247 -10.87 -10.77 9.45
CA GLY A 247 -11.27 -9.81 10.48
C GLY A 247 -12.53 -10.20 11.26
N LYS A 248 -12.97 -11.46 11.20
CA LYS A 248 -13.98 -12.04 12.09
C LYS A 248 -13.33 -13.03 13.04
N LYS A 249 -13.85 -13.11 14.27
CA LYS A 249 -13.43 -14.13 15.24
C LYS A 249 -14.18 -15.44 14.95
N GLY A 250 -13.48 -16.57 15.03
CA GLY A 250 -14.05 -17.89 14.79
C GLY A 250 -14.26 -18.21 13.30
N TYR A 251 -15.09 -19.21 13.04
CA TYR A 251 -15.26 -19.85 11.75
C TYR A 251 -16.71 -20.34 11.56
N ILE A 252 -17.04 -20.73 10.34
CA ILE A 252 -18.33 -21.34 10.00
C ILE A 252 -18.06 -22.76 9.47
N PRO A 253 -18.59 -23.84 10.08
CA PRO A 253 -18.54 -25.17 9.52
C PRO A 253 -19.23 -25.22 8.15
N THR A 254 -18.62 -25.84 7.14
CA THR A 254 -19.19 -25.91 5.79
C THR A 254 -20.01 -27.18 5.53
N GLY A 255 -19.98 -28.13 6.46
CA GLY A 255 -20.60 -29.45 6.30
C GLY A 255 -19.65 -30.51 5.72
N ILE A 256 -20.21 -31.68 5.45
CA ILE A 256 -19.47 -32.84 4.93
C ILE A 256 -19.32 -32.70 3.41
N PRO A 257 -18.11 -32.83 2.84
CA PRO A 257 -17.90 -32.90 1.39
C PRO A 257 -18.57 -34.14 0.77
N ASP A 258 -18.55 -34.24 -0.57
CA ASP A 258 -18.99 -35.44 -1.29
C ASP A 258 -18.31 -36.72 -0.75
N GLU A 259 -19.01 -37.86 -0.81
CA GLU A 259 -18.62 -39.14 -0.16
C GLU A 259 -17.19 -39.63 -0.48
N ASN A 260 -16.59 -39.19 -1.59
CA ASN A 260 -15.26 -39.61 -2.05
C ASN A 260 -14.16 -38.55 -1.88
N VAL A 261 -14.44 -37.42 -1.22
CA VAL A 261 -13.48 -36.32 -1.05
C VAL A 261 -13.29 -36.03 0.43
N THR A 262 -12.04 -36.04 0.90
CA THR A 262 -11.78 -35.67 2.29
C THR A 262 -12.00 -34.17 2.49
N PRO A 263 -12.41 -33.72 3.70
CA PRO A 263 -12.51 -32.29 4.03
C PRO A 263 -11.26 -31.48 3.66
N ARG A 264 -10.07 -32.04 3.85
CA ARG A 264 -8.80 -31.39 3.50
C ARG A 264 -8.62 -31.24 1.99
N GLU A 265 -8.98 -32.24 1.20
CA GLU A 265 -8.92 -32.15 -0.27
C GLU A 265 -9.91 -31.11 -0.80
N ALA A 266 -11.13 -31.08 -0.26
CA ALA A 266 -12.13 -30.08 -0.62
C ALA A 266 -11.67 -28.65 -0.28
N ALA A 267 -11.12 -28.42 0.91
CA ALA A 267 -10.57 -27.12 1.30
C ALA A 267 -9.41 -26.68 0.40
N ASN A 268 -8.48 -27.58 0.08
CA ASN A 268 -7.35 -27.30 -0.80
C ASN A 268 -7.83 -26.94 -2.22
N ALA A 269 -8.82 -27.67 -2.76
CA ALA A 269 -9.40 -27.41 -4.07
C ALA A 269 -10.08 -26.03 -4.12
N ALA A 270 -10.89 -25.70 -3.11
CA ALA A 270 -11.56 -24.41 -3.00
C ALA A 270 -10.56 -23.25 -2.86
N ASN A 271 -9.54 -23.38 -2.02
CA ASN A 271 -8.49 -22.38 -1.86
C ASN A 271 -7.68 -22.19 -3.15
N LYS A 272 -7.33 -23.27 -3.85
CA LYS A 272 -6.63 -23.20 -5.13
C LYS A 272 -7.46 -22.46 -6.18
N ALA A 273 -8.76 -22.74 -6.26
CA ALA A 273 -9.67 -22.04 -7.17
C ALA A 273 -9.80 -20.54 -6.82
N ALA A 274 -9.70 -20.18 -5.54
CA ALA A 274 -9.71 -18.81 -5.06
C ALA A 274 -8.34 -18.11 -5.06
N GLY A 275 -7.27 -18.77 -5.51
CA GLY A 275 -5.91 -18.23 -5.50
C GLY A 275 -5.29 -18.05 -4.10
N VAL A 276 -5.84 -18.74 -3.09
CA VAL A 276 -5.37 -18.65 -1.70
C VAL A 276 -4.14 -19.54 -1.51
N THR A 277 -3.05 -18.96 -1.01
CA THR A 277 -1.82 -19.69 -0.71
C THR A 277 -1.89 -20.41 0.64
N LYS A 278 -1.04 -21.41 0.84
CA LYS A 278 -0.93 -22.11 2.14
C LYS A 278 -0.54 -21.17 3.28
N ALA A 279 0.36 -20.21 3.02
CA ALA A 279 0.74 -19.17 3.96
C ALA A 279 -0.46 -18.31 4.37
N GLN A 280 -1.29 -17.90 3.40
CA GLN A 280 -2.51 -17.14 3.67
C GLN A 280 -3.53 -17.97 4.46
N GLU A 281 -3.76 -19.23 4.10
CA GLU A 281 -4.67 -20.12 4.85
C GLU A 281 -4.25 -20.22 6.33
N LYS A 282 -2.97 -20.46 6.59
CA LYS A 282 -2.44 -20.60 7.95
C LYS A 282 -2.54 -19.29 8.74
N ALA A 283 -2.25 -18.16 8.10
CA ALA A 283 -2.43 -16.85 8.73
C ALA A 283 -3.90 -16.53 9.03
N MET A 284 -4.81 -16.85 8.12
CA MET A 284 -6.25 -16.71 8.32
C MET A 284 -6.74 -17.56 9.50
N LEU A 285 -6.26 -18.81 9.61
CA LEU A 285 -6.60 -19.70 10.71
C LEU A 285 -6.15 -19.13 12.07
N VAL A 286 -4.90 -18.65 12.19
CA VAL A 286 -4.43 -18.01 13.42
C VAL A 286 -5.23 -16.75 13.74
N GLY A 287 -5.52 -15.91 12.74
CA GLY A 287 -6.31 -14.69 12.91
C GLY A 287 -7.70 -14.98 13.49
N ALA A 288 -8.38 -15.98 12.95
CA ALA A 288 -9.71 -16.40 13.38
C ALA A 288 -9.72 -17.04 14.77
N MET A 289 -8.73 -17.88 15.10
CA MET A 289 -8.72 -18.68 16.33
C MET A 289 -8.06 -17.97 17.50
N SER A 290 -7.01 -17.19 17.25
CA SER A 290 -6.13 -16.62 18.29
C SER A 290 -6.04 -15.10 18.27
N GLY A 291 -6.51 -14.45 17.21
CA GLY A 291 -6.53 -12.99 17.06
C GLY A 291 -5.73 -12.50 15.86
N TRP A 292 -6.27 -11.48 15.19
CA TRP A 292 -5.70 -10.89 13.97
C TRP A 292 -4.50 -9.97 14.24
N ASP A 293 -4.30 -9.57 15.49
CA ASP A 293 -3.12 -8.82 15.96
C ASP A 293 -1.88 -9.70 16.10
N LYS A 294 -2.03 -11.03 16.12
CA LYS A 294 -0.92 -11.96 16.38
C LYS A 294 0.06 -12.03 15.21
N PRO A 295 1.37 -12.23 15.46
CA PRO A 295 2.34 -12.45 14.39
C PRO A 295 1.97 -13.61 13.46
N GLY A 296 1.41 -14.69 14.00
CA GLY A 296 0.93 -15.81 13.17
C GLY A 296 -0.24 -15.45 12.25
N ALA A 297 -0.91 -14.31 12.42
CA ALA A 297 -1.93 -13.83 11.49
C ALA A 297 -1.35 -13.03 10.31
N ASP A 298 -0.02 -13.08 10.09
CA ASP A 298 0.67 -12.44 8.98
C ASP A 298 1.27 -13.50 8.04
N PRO A 299 0.83 -13.59 6.77
CA PRO A 299 1.34 -14.56 5.80
C PRO A 299 2.85 -14.52 5.60
N LYS A 300 3.50 -13.37 5.82
CA LYS A 300 4.96 -13.23 5.66
C LYS A 300 5.77 -14.08 6.63
N ASN A 301 5.15 -14.56 7.71
CA ASN A 301 5.77 -15.40 8.73
C ASN A 301 5.72 -16.89 8.37
N TYR A 302 5.29 -17.24 7.16
CA TYR A 302 5.18 -18.61 6.66
C TYR A 302 5.94 -18.79 5.35
N ASN A 303 6.51 -19.99 5.15
CA ASN A 303 7.08 -20.38 3.86
C ASN A 303 5.97 -20.76 2.86
N GLU A 304 6.34 -21.11 1.62
CA GLU A 304 5.41 -21.51 0.56
C GLU A 304 4.54 -22.73 0.93
N ASN A 305 5.01 -23.55 1.87
CA ASN A 305 4.28 -24.71 2.39
C ASN A 305 3.33 -24.37 3.55
N GLY A 306 3.30 -23.12 4.00
CA GLY A 306 2.50 -22.70 5.15
C GLY A 306 3.12 -23.06 6.50
N GLU A 307 4.43 -23.33 6.55
CA GLU A 307 5.15 -23.62 7.79
C GLU A 307 5.78 -22.34 8.35
N PRO A 308 5.76 -22.13 9.68
CA PRO A 308 6.33 -20.93 10.28
C PRO A 308 7.82 -20.76 9.95
N ILE A 309 8.19 -19.58 9.45
CA ILE A 309 9.59 -19.20 9.28
C ILE A 309 10.14 -18.87 10.67
N ARG A 310 11.07 -19.68 11.17
CA ARG A 310 11.74 -19.40 12.45
C ARG A 310 12.51 -18.09 12.30
N SER A 311 12.08 -17.05 13.02
CA SER A 311 12.92 -15.89 13.22
C SER A 311 14.14 -16.32 14.05
N GLN A 312 15.35 -16.00 13.58
CA GLN A 312 16.52 -16.02 14.45
C GLN A 312 16.18 -15.11 15.64
N LYS A 313 16.05 -15.68 16.83
CA LYS A 313 15.90 -14.90 18.06
C LYS A 313 17.03 -13.86 18.05
N LYS A 314 16.70 -12.58 18.14
CA LYS A 314 17.67 -11.58 18.60
C LYS A 314 18.20 -12.11 19.93
N ASP A 315 19.48 -12.44 19.96
CA ASP A 315 20.20 -12.61 21.21
C ASP A 315 19.84 -11.41 22.08
N ARG A 316 19.09 -11.67 23.15
CA ARG A 316 19.06 -10.77 24.28
C ARG A 316 20.45 -10.92 24.88
N GLY A 317 21.38 -10.11 24.39
CA GLY A 317 22.68 -9.95 25.03
C GLY A 317 22.41 -9.64 26.49
N ASP A 318 22.87 -10.54 27.35
CA ASP A 318 22.91 -10.34 28.79
C ASP A 318 23.68 -9.05 29.06
N ALA A 319 22.95 -7.99 29.39
CA ALA A 319 23.51 -6.85 30.09
C ALA A 319 23.68 -7.30 31.55
N ARG A 320 24.90 -7.74 31.88
CA ARG A 320 25.46 -7.65 33.23
C ARG A 320 26.29 -6.39 33.34
#